data_AF-A0A2N3VY98-F1
#
_entry.id   AF-A0A2N3VY98-F1
#
_cell.length_a   1.000
_cell.length_b   1.000
_cell.length_c   1.000
_cell.angle_alpha   90.00
_cell.angle_beta   90.00
_cell.angle_gamma   90.00
#
_symmetry.space_group_name_H-M   'P 1'
#
loop_
_entity.id
_entity.type
_entity.pdbx_description
1 polymer ?
#
loop_
_entity_poly.entity_id
_entity_poly.type
_entity_poly.pdbx_seq_one_letter_code
_entity_poly.pdbx_strand_id
1 'polypeptide(L)'
;MQGAISQQLDSYFTQYGEGTNSPCIPADKRLFTDTCRKAGESLQAIAHAALKEIEGSKGFHTLREQAQVTVNAFSGYQKASCSTNPQAAKTRSRCVRYGSDLAQAPSNLRDGINLGLAGK
;
A
#
# COMPACT_ATOMS: atom_id res chain seq x y z
N MET A 1 23.59 1.26 0.29
CA MET A 1 22.46 1.54 1.20
C MET A 1 21.27 0.71 0.74
N GLN A 2 21.06 -0.47 1.32
CA GLN A 2 19.72 -1.07 1.28
C GLN A 2 18.94 -0.33 2.36
N GLY A 3 18.10 0.63 1.95
CA GLY A 3 17.41 1.55 2.85
C GLY A 3 16.46 0.81 3.79
N ALA A 4 16.18 1.39 4.97
CA ALA A 4 15.30 0.79 5.97
C ALA A 4 13.90 0.45 5.40
N ILE A 5 13.41 1.24 4.44
CA ILE A 5 12.15 1.00 3.73
C ILE A 5 12.18 -0.30 2.90
N SER A 6 13.30 -0.60 2.23
CA SER A 6 13.42 -1.84 1.45
C SER A 6 13.30 -3.08 2.35
N GLN A 7 13.93 -3.05 3.54
CA GLN A 7 13.82 -4.14 4.52
C GLN A 7 12.40 -4.30 5.07
N GLN A 8 11.70 -3.19 5.32
CA GLN A 8 10.30 -3.22 5.74
C GLN A 8 9.40 -3.79 4.65
N LEU A 9 9.64 -3.44 3.39
CA LEU A 9 8.94 -4.01 2.25
C LEU A 9 9.20 -5.52 2.13
N ASP A 10 10.45 -5.99 2.26
CA ASP A 10 10.78 -7.42 2.24
C ASP A 10 10.07 -8.21 3.35
N SER A 11 10.00 -7.62 4.55
CA SER A 11 9.24 -8.18 5.68
C SER A 11 7.75 -8.25 5.36
N TYR A 12 7.19 -7.18 4.77
CA TYR A 12 5.80 -7.14 4.32
C TYR A 12 5.51 -8.22 3.27
N PHE A 13 6.36 -8.38 2.26
CA PHE A 13 6.19 -9.38 1.20
C PHE A 13 6.14 -10.80 1.76
N THR A 14 7.03 -11.10 2.70
CA THR A 14 7.09 -12.40 3.35
C THR A 14 5.81 -12.70 4.13
N GLN A 15 5.20 -11.68 4.74
CA GLN A 15 4.02 -11.85 5.59
C GLN A 15 2.70 -11.85 4.80
N TYR A 16 2.55 -10.97 3.81
CA TYR A 16 1.27 -10.69 3.14
C TYR A 16 1.28 -10.93 1.63
N GLY A 17 2.44 -11.05 0.99
CA GLY A 17 2.56 -11.10 -0.47
C GLY A 17 2.18 -9.78 -1.17
N GLU A 18 2.15 -9.81 -2.51
CA GLU A 18 1.82 -8.66 -3.36
C GLU A 18 1.03 -9.07 -4.61
N GLY A 19 0.44 -8.09 -5.31
CA GLY A 19 -0.27 -8.33 -6.55
C GLY A 19 -1.36 -9.40 -6.39
N THR A 20 -1.24 -10.49 -7.15
CA THR A 20 -2.17 -11.63 -7.10
C THR A 20 -2.14 -12.44 -5.80
N ASN A 21 -1.07 -12.33 -5.02
CA ASN A 21 -0.93 -13.02 -3.73
C ASN A 21 -1.39 -12.17 -2.54
N SER A 22 -1.64 -10.87 -2.77
CA SER A 22 -2.06 -9.93 -1.73
C SER A 22 -3.43 -10.29 -1.15
N PRO A 23 -3.64 -10.19 0.17
CA PRO A 23 -4.97 -10.32 0.78
C PRO A 23 -5.94 -9.20 0.38
N CYS A 24 -5.44 -8.13 -0.24
CA CYS A 24 -6.23 -6.97 -0.65
C CYS A 24 -6.64 -6.99 -2.13
N ILE A 25 -6.25 -7.99 -2.92
CA ILE A 25 -6.69 -8.05 -4.32
C ILE A 25 -8.21 -8.22 -4.42
N PRO A 26 -8.91 -7.52 -5.35
CA PRO A 26 -10.37 -7.60 -5.47
C PRO A 26 -10.99 -8.98 -5.57
N ALA A 27 -10.29 -9.93 -6.17
CA ALA A 27 -10.75 -11.30 -6.35
C ALA A 27 -10.62 -12.15 -5.06
N ASP A 28 -9.86 -11.69 -4.07
CA ASP A 28 -9.62 -12.44 -2.84
C ASP A 28 -10.69 -12.11 -1.78
N LYS A 29 -11.24 -13.16 -1.17
CA LYS A 29 -12.23 -13.05 -0.08
C LYS A 29 -11.69 -12.30 1.15
N ARG A 30 -10.36 -12.25 1.32
CA ARG A 30 -9.68 -11.56 2.43
C ARG A 30 -9.73 -10.03 2.30
N LEU A 31 -10.11 -9.48 1.14
CA LEU A 31 -10.28 -8.04 0.93
C LEU A 31 -11.20 -7.43 1.98
N PHE A 32 -12.28 -8.11 2.34
CA PHE A 32 -13.30 -7.62 3.27
C PHE A 32 -13.08 -8.11 4.70
N THR A 33 -11.82 -8.32 5.09
CA THR A 33 -11.45 -8.89 6.39
C THR A 33 -10.35 -8.09 7.06
N ASP A 34 -10.14 -8.38 8.34
CA ASP A 34 -9.02 -7.84 9.11
C ASP A 34 -7.64 -8.18 8.53
N THR A 35 -7.53 -9.22 7.69
CA THR A 35 -6.25 -9.56 7.05
C THR A 35 -5.81 -8.44 6.10
N CYS A 36 -6.70 -7.97 5.22
CA CYS A 36 -6.38 -6.83 4.36
C CYS A 36 -6.23 -5.54 5.17
N ARG A 37 -6.99 -5.36 6.27
CA ARG A 37 -6.79 -4.21 7.18
C ARG A 37 -5.36 -4.16 7.73
N LYS A 38 -4.85 -5.27 8.28
CA LYS A 38 -3.50 -5.34 8.86
C LYS A 38 -2.41 -5.17 7.80
N ALA A 39 -2.61 -5.73 6.62
CA ALA A 39 -1.72 -5.52 5.48
C ALA A 39 -1.68 -4.03 5.08
N GLY A 40 -2.85 -3.40 4.92
CA GLY A 40 -2.95 -1.98 4.59
C GLY A 40 -2.36 -1.05 5.65
N GLU A 41 -2.52 -1.37 6.94
CA GLU A 41 -1.90 -0.65 8.06
C GLU A 41 -0.38 -0.69 7.99
N SER A 42 0.18 -1.88 7.72
CA SER A 42 1.62 -2.07 7.52
C SER A 42 2.12 -1.24 6.34
N LEU A 43 1.40 -1.24 5.21
CA LEU A 43 1.75 -0.43 4.04
C LEU A 43 1.65 1.06 4.29
N GLN A 44 0.66 1.52 5.04
CA GLN A 44 0.54 2.93 5.43
C GLN A 44 1.74 3.36 6.28
N ALA A 45 2.18 2.53 7.23
CA ALA A 45 3.35 2.82 8.05
C ALA A 45 4.63 2.91 7.20
N ILE A 46 4.83 1.96 6.28
CA ILE A 46 5.95 1.96 5.32
C ILE A 46 5.91 3.22 4.44
N ALA A 47 4.74 3.58 3.91
CA ALA A 47 4.57 4.75 3.07
C ALA A 47 4.88 6.06 3.82
N HIS A 48 4.44 6.19 5.08
CA HIS A 48 4.80 7.34 5.91
C HIS A 48 6.29 7.40 6.21
N ALA A 49 6.91 6.26 6.52
CA ALA A 49 8.35 6.19 6.74
C ALA A 49 9.12 6.61 5.47
N ALA A 50 8.68 6.14 4.29
CA ALA A 50 9.27 6.52 3.01
C ALA A 50 9.15 8.02 2.74
N LEU A 51 7.96 8.61 2.94
CA LEU A 51 7.74 10.06 2.79
C LEU A 51 8.66 10.88 3.69
N LYS A 52 8.86 10.43 4.93
CA LYS A 52 9.77 11.07 5.89
C LYS A 52 11.23 10.95 5.46
N GLU A 53 11.65 9.77 4.97
CA GLU A 53 13.03 9.53 4.52
C GLU A 53 13.41 10.41 3.32
N ILE A 54 12.47 10.65 2.41
CA ILE A 54 12.71 11.47 1.20
C ILE A 54 12.30 12.95 1.37
N GLU A 55 11.99 13.38 2.59
CA GLU A 55 11.64 14.78 2.85
C GLU A 55 12.81 15.69 2.46
N GLY A 56 12.54 16.74 1.67
CA GLY A 56 13.58 17.62 1.13
C GLY A 56 14.47 17.02 0.02
N SER A 57 14.38 15.70 -0.23
CA SER A 57 15.16 15.03 -1.27
C SER A 57 14.58 15.26 -2.67
N LYS A 58 15.46 15.65 -3.61
CA LYS A 58 15.16 15.74 -5.06
C LYS A 58 15.28 14.34 -5.69
N GLY A 59 14.52 14.08 -6.76
CA GLY A 59 14.58 12.82 -7.52
C GLY A 59 13.59 11.73 -7.10
N PHE A 60 12.98 11.79 -5.92
CA PHE A 60 12.03 10.77 -5.46
C PHE A 60 10.56 11.11 -5.76
N HIS A 61 10.25 11.65 -6.95
CA HIS A 61 8.88 12.08 -7.28
C HIS A 61 7.91 10.90 -7.29
N THR A 62 8.26 9.82 -8.00
CA THR A 62 7.42 8.62 -8.08
C THR A 62 7.23 7.98 -6.71
N LEU A 63 8.27 7.84 -5.89
CA LEU A 63 8.12 7.31 -4.54
C LEU A 63 7.16 8.14 -3.69
N ARG A 64 7.25 9.48 -3.76
CA ARG A 64 6.37 10.39 -3.04
C ARG A 64 4.91 10.21 -3.47
N GLU A 65 4.66 10.13 -4.77
CA GLU A 65 3.31 9.90 -5.31
C GLU A 65 2.75 8.55 -4.83
N GLN A 66 3.50 7.47 -5.00
CA GLN A 66 3.04 6.12 -4.64
C GLN A 66 2.82 5.94 -3.13
N ALA A 67 3.67 6.56 -2.31
CA ALA A 67 3.46 6.60 -0.87
C ALA A 67 2.19 7.37 -0.50
N GLN A 68 1.91 8.50 -1.14
CA GLN A 68 0.69 9.25 -0.88
C GLN A 68 -0.57 8.50 -1.34
N VAL A 69 -0.51 7.82 -2.51
CA VAL A 69 -1.59 6.94 -2.99
C VAL A 69 -1.87 5.83 -1.97
N THR A 70 -0.83 5.19 -1.45
CA THR A 70 -0.94 4.11 -0.46
C THR A 70 -1.61 4.61 0.83
N VAL A 71 -1.17 5.75 1.37
CA VAL A 71 -1.77 6.37 2.57
C VAL A 71 -3.24 6.70 2.34
N ASN A 72 -3.57 7.27 1.18
CA ASN A 72 -4.93 7.64 0.82
C ASN A 72 -5.83 6.42 0.63
N ALA A 73 -5.33 5.36 -0.02
CA ALA A 73 -6.04 4.12 -0.24
C ALA A 73 -6.41 3.45 1.10
N PHE A 74 -5.46 3.32 2.02
CA PHE A 74 -5.76 2.74 3.33
C PHE A 74 -6.70 3.60 4.17
N SER A 75 -6.51 4.93 4.15
CA SER A 75 -7.42 5.86 4.83
C SER A 75 -8.86 5.74 4.29
N GLY A 76 -9.00 5.59 2.98
CA GLY A 76 -10.28 5.35 2.32
C GLY A 76 -10.89 4.00 2.71
N TYR A 77 -10.07 2.94 2.72
CA TYR A 77 -10.46 1.59 3.14
C TYR A 77 -11.00 1.58 4.58
N GLN A 78 -10.30 2.26 5.50
CA GLN A 78 -10.73 2.39 6.90
C GLN A 78 -12.01 3.21 7.04
N LYS A 79 -12.09 4.38 6.41
CA LYS A 79 -13.28 5.25 6.45
C LYS A 79 -14.52 4.56 5.91
N ALA A 80 -14.36 3.69 4.90
CA ALA A 80 -15.44 2.90 4.33
C ALA A 80 -15.76 1.62 5.13
N SER A 81 -15.06 1.37 6.25
CA SER A 81 -15.21 0.16 7.09
C SER A 81 -15.10 -1.13 6.26
N CYS A 82 -14.19 -1.18 5.29
CA CYS A 82 -14.15 -2.28 4.32
C CYS A 82 -13.90 -3.66 4.96
N SER A 83 -13.17 -3.70 6.08
CA SER A 83 -12.90 -4.93 6.84
C SER A 83 -14.12 -5.52 7.54
N THR A 84 -15.23 -4.77 7.65
CA THR A 84 -16.48 -5.26 8.25
C THR A 84 -17.41 -5.89 7.21
N ASN A 85 -16.92 -6.15 6.00
CA ASN A 85 -17.70 -6.69 4.87
C ASN A 85 -19.02 -5.93 4.62
N PRO A 86 -18.94 -4.64 4.24
CA PRO A 86 -20.14 -3.85 3.97
C PRO A 86 -20.97 -4.47 2.84
N GLN A 87 -22.29 -4.46 2.99
CA GLN A 87 -23.22 -5.03 1.99
C GLN A 87 -23.66 -4.01 0.93
N ALA A 88 -23.61 -2.71 1.26
CA ALA A 88 -23.99 -1.66 0.33
C ALA A 88 -23.08 -1.66 -0.91
N ALA A 89 -23.65 -1.84 -2.10
CA ALA A 89 -22.91 -2.00 -3.36
C ALA A 89 -21.93 -0.85 -3.63
N LYS A 90 -22.35 0.40 -3.39
CA LYS A 90 -21.49 1.59 -3.55
C LYS A 90 -20.28 1.58 -2.59
N THR A 91 -20.44 1.04 -1.39
CA THR A 91 -19.36 0.90 -0.41
C THR A 91 -18.43 -0.23 -0.82
N ARG A 92 -18.97 -1.38 -1.24
CA ARG A 92 -18.18 -2.51 -1.76
C ARG A 92 -17.31 -2.13 -2.95
N SER A 93 -17.89 -1.40 -3.92
CA SER A 93 -17.14 -0.91 -5.09
C SER A 93 -15.96 0.00 -4.69
N ARG A 94 -16.16 0.88 -3.70
CA ARG A 94 -15.07 1.68 -3.14
C ARG A 94 -13.99 0.84 -2.46
N CYS A 95 -14.40 -0.14 -1.65
CA CYS A 95 -13.47 -1.07 -1.01
C CYS A 95 -12.64 -1.88 -2.00
N VAL A 96 -13.25 -2.32 -3.11
CA VAL A 96 -12.55 -2.99 -4.22
C VAL A 96 -11.47 -2.09 -4.82
N ARG A 97 -11.79 -0.82 -5.06
CA ARG A 97 -10.81 0.15 -5.57
C ARG A 97 -9.64 0.34 -4.58
N TYR A 98 -9.94 0.62 -3.32
CA TYR A 98 -8.89 0.78 -2.30
C TYR A 98 -8.06 -0.49 -2.13
N GLY A 99 -8.68 -1.66 -2.18
CA GLY A 99 -7.98 -2.95 -2.14
C GLY A 99 -7.01 -3.14 -3.31
N SER A 100 -7.44 -2.80 -4.52
CA SER A 100 -6.58 -2.84 -5.71
C SER A 100 -5.35 -1.94 -5.55
N ASP A 101 -5.53 -0.73 -5.05
CA ASP A 101 -4.42 0.20 -4.80
C ASP A 101 -3.46 -0.37 -3.73
N LEU A 102 -3.98 -0.94 -2.64
CA LEU A 102 -3.18 -1.59 -1.60
C LEU A 102 -2.46 -2.86 -2.08
N ALA A 103 -3.05 -3.61 -3.02
CA ALA A 103 -2.44 -4.81 -3.57
C ALA A 103 -1.22 -4.49 -4.45
N GLN A 104 -1.20 -3.32 -5.10
CA GLN A 104 -0.10 -2.85 -5.95
C GLN A 104 0.90 -1.94 -5.21
N ALA A 105 0.51 -1.37 -4.07
CA ALA A 105 1.38 -0.49 -3.28
C ALA A 105 2.79 -1.06 -3.00
N PRO A 106 2.98 -2.34 -2.64
CA PRO A 106 4.31 -2.87 -2.36
C PRO A 106 5.29 -2.76 -3.54
N SER A 107 4.88 -3.20 -4.73
CA SER A 107 5.68 -3.12 -5.96
C SER A 107 5.94 -1.67 -6.33
N ASN A 108 4.90 -0.83 -6.27
CA ASN A 108 5.00 0.58 -6.65
C ASN A 108 5.94 1.37 -5.73
N LEU A 109 5.95 1.07 -4.43
CA LEU A 109 6.88 1.66 -3.47
C LEU A 109 8.33 1.22 -3.77
N ARG A 110 8.55 -0.08 -4.03
CA ARG A 110 9.88 -0.59 -4.40
C ARG A 110 10.39 0.06 -5.69
N ASP A 111 9.54 0.17 -6.71
CA ASP A 111 9.89 0.82 -7.97
C ASP A 111 10.18 2.32 -7.78
N GLY A 112 9.40 3.00 -6.96
CA GLY A 112 9.64 4.40 -6.60
C GLY A 112 11.00 4.62 -5.92
N ILE A 113 11.40 3.71 -5.02
CA ILE A 113 12.73 3.74 -4.40
C ILE A 113 13.81 3.58 -5.47
N ASN A 114 13.69 2.56 -6.33
CA ASN A 114 14.69 2.26 -7.36
C ASN A 114 14.84 3.40 -8.37
N LEU A 115 13.73 4.02 -8.80
CA LEU A 115 13.74 5.16 -9.71
C LEU A 115 14.40 6.38 -9.06
N GLY A 116 14.04 6.70 -7.81
CA GLY A 116 14.63 7.83 -7.11
C GLY A 116 16.13 7.65 -6.85
N LEU A 117 16.59 6.43 -6.55
CA LEU A 117 18.01 6.11 -6.46
C LEU A 117 18.74 6.24 -7.81
N ALA A 118 18.04 6.01 -8.92
CA ALA A 118 18.55 6.25 -10.27
C ALA A 118 18.48 7.73 -10.71
N GLY A 119 17.97 8.63 -9.84
CA GLY A 119 17.77 10.04 -10.16
C GLY A 119 16.65 10.31 -11.17
N LYS A 120 15.68 9.38 -11.28
CA LYS A 120 14.56 9.42 -12.21
C LYS A 120 13.24 9.73 -11.51
#